data_AF-A0A1C0YPD9-F1
#
_entry.id   AF-A0A1C0YPD9-F1
#
_cell.length_a   1.000
_cell.length_b   1.000
_cell.length_c   1.000
_cell.angle_alpha   90.00
_cell.angle_beta   90.00
_cell.angle_gamma   90.00
#
_symmetry.space_group_name_H-M   'P 1'
#
loop_
_entity.id
_entity.type
_entity.pdbx_description
1 polymer ?
#
loop_
_entity_poly.entity_id
_entity_poly.type
_entity_poly.pdbx_seq_one_letter_code
_entity_poly.pdbx_strand_id
1 'polypeptide(L)'
;MQKTKGRTLHYTEDLRFIRLAEKEQLEDLRVLCTYAEYCIGVQQVGIDQDEAAAFKENLHSITIRQDKRYTQLDELIARNFKALRKEETEDDSFVVYGKRVRALESGLRTLRLFLTEVVDTLTNTSGEHTRVADRLGYFEKRSMELEAEMLLLQEETAKFY
;
A
#
# COMPACT_ATOMS: atom_id res chain seq x y z
N MET A 1 17.71 7.42 40.85
CA MET A 1 17.09 8.23 39.77
C MET A 1 16.20 7.30 38.95
N GLN A 2 14.88 7.41 39.08
CA GLN A 2 13.95 6.78 38.16
C GLN A 2 14.12 7.47 36.80
N LYS A 3 14.69 6.78 35.81
CA LYS A 3 14.61 7.21 34.42
C LYS A 3 13.14 7.08 34.02
N THR A 4 12.44 8.20 33.93
CA THR A 4 11.13 8.24 33.26
C THR A 4 11.38 7.70 31.86
N LYS A 5 10.85 6.50 31.55
CA LYS A 5 10.88 5.92 30.20
C LYS A 5 10.29 6.98 29.27
N GLY A 6 11.14 7.62 28.48
CA GLY A 6 10.74 8.72 27.62
C GLY A 6 9.78 8.18 26.57
N ARG A 7 8.49 8.46 26.71
CA ARG A 7 7.57 8.38 25.58
C ARG A 7 8.14 9.30 24.50
N THR A 8 8.28 8.79 23.29
CA THR A 8 8.70 9.56 22.12
C THR A 8 7.89 10.85 22.06
N LEU A 9 8.54 11.99 21.77
CA LEU A 9 7.92 13.33 21.81
C LEU A 9 6.63 13.44 20.97
N HIS A 10 6.46 12.53 20.00
CA HIS A 10 5.35 12.46 19.04
C HIS A 10 4.58 11.12 19.07
N TYR A 11 4.66 10.35 20.16
CA TYR A 11 4.15 8.97 20.21
C TYR A 11 2.69 8.82 19.70
N THR A 12 1.78 9.68 20.17
CA THR A 12 0.37 9.66 19.77
C THR A 12 0.18 10.02 18.29
N GLU A 13 0.96 10.96 17.78
CA GLU A 13 0.88 11.41 16.39
C GLU A 13 1.42 10.35 15.42
N ASP A 14 2.56 9.75 15.77
CA ASP A 14 3.21 8.69 15.00
C ASP A 14 2.34 7.43 14.94
N LEU A 15 1.76 7.02 16.07
CA LEU A 15 0.82 5.90 16.12
C LEU A 15 -0.44 6.18 15.30
N ARG A 16 -1.00 7.40 15.41
CA ARG A 16 -2.17 7.79 14.61
C ARG A 16 -1.86 7.76 13.12
N PHE A 17 -0.69 8.25 12.73
CA PHE A 17 -0.26 8.23 11.33
C PHE A 17 -0.09 6.81 10.80
N ILE A 18 0.58 5.92 11.54
CA ILE A 18 0.75 4.51 11.15
C ILE A 18 -0.61 3.84 10.93
N ARG A 19 -1.53 3.97 11.90
CA ARG A 19 -2.88 3.39 11.79
C ARG A 19 -3.68 3.96 10.63
N LEU A 20 -3.54 5.26 10.36
CA LEU A 20 -4.20 5.88 9.20
C LEU A 20 -3.63 5.32 7.90
N ALA A 21 -2.30 5.22 7.78
CA ALA A 21 -1.65 4.67 6.59
C ALA A 21 -2.07 3.21 6.35
N GLU A 22 -2.09 2.38 7.39
CA GLU A 22 -2.57 0.98 7.31
C GLU A 22 -4.01 0.88 6.82
N LYS A 23 -4.90 1.76 7.29
CA LYS A 23 -6.30 1.78 6.85
C LYS A 23 -6.41 2.19 5.39
N GLU A 24 -5.76 3.29 5.00
CA GLU A 24 -5.79 3.80 3.63
C GLU A 24 -5.16 2.80 2.64
N GLN A 25 -4.14 2.07 3.05
CA GLN A 25 -3.54 0.98 2.27
C GLN A 25 -4.54 -0.14 1.96
N LEU A 26 -5.29 -0.56 2.97
CA LEU A 26 -6.32 -1.60 2.80
C LEU A 26 -7.47 -1.11 1.92
N GLU A 27 -7.85 0.17 2.03
CA GLU A 27 -8.83 0.79 1.14
C GLU A 27 -8.32 0.82 -0.32
N ASP A 28 -7.06 1.21 -0.53
CA ASP A 28 -6.45 1.18 -1.86
C ASP A 28 -6.37 -0.26 -2.42
N LEU A 29 -6.01 -1.25 -1.59
CA LEU A 29 -6.00 -2.66 -1.99
C LEU A 29 -7.36 -3.11 -2.51
N ARG A 30 -8.43 -2.80 -1.77
CA ARG A 30 -9.80 -3.17 -2.13
C ARG A 30 -10.20 -2.58 -3.48
N VAL A 31 -9.88 -1.31 -3.72
CA VAL A 31 -10.15 -0.67 -5.03
C VAL A 31 -9.40 -1.39 -6.15
N LEU A 32 -8.12 -1.73 -5.94
CA LEU A 32 -7.35 -2.48 -6.92
C LEU A 32 -7.94 -3.87 -7.17
N CYS A 33 -8.39 -4.59 -6.14
CA CYS A 33 -9.05 -5.88 -6.27
C CYS A 33 -10.33 -5.79 -7.09
N THR A 34 -11.20 -4.80 -6.82
CA THR A 34 -12.42 -4.58 -7.60
C THR A 34 -12.12 -4.40 -9.09
N TYR A 35 -11.06 -3.66 -9.43
CA TYR A 35 -10.66 -3.47 -10.82
C TYR A 35 -10.03 -4.72 -11.45
N ALA A 36 -9.27 -5.50 -10.69
CA ALA A 36 -8.74 -6.77 -11.16
C ALA A 36 -9.88 -7.75 -11.47
N GLU A 37 -10.89 -7.86 -10.60
CA GLU A 37 -12.10 -8.67 -10.82
C GLU A 37 -12.84 -8.26 -12.08
N TYR A 38 -13.01 -6.95 -12.28
CA TYR A 38 -13.60 -6.43 -13.51
C TYR A 38 -12.77 -6.83 -14.74
N CYS A 39 -11.44 -6.63 -14.70
CA CYS A 39 -10.54 -7.01 -15.79
C CYS A 39 -10.61 -8.52 -16.10
N ILE A 40 -10.75 -9.38 -15.08
CA ILE A 40 -10.94 -10.82 -15.25
C ILE A 40 -12.23 -11.10 -16.04
N GLY A 41 -13.32 -10.40 -15.74
CA GLY A 41 -14.61 -10.57 -16.41
C GLY A 41 -14.62 -10.15 -17.88
N VAL A 42 -13.81 -9.15 -18.24
CA VAL A 42 -13.80 -8.54 -19.58
C VAL A 42 -12.57 -8.89 -20.41
N GLN A 43 -11.65 -9.70 -19.90
CA GLN A 43 -10.35 -9.98 -20.55
C GLN A 43 -10.45 -10.54 -21.99
N GLN A 44 -11.57 -11.18 -22.34
CA GLN A 44 -11.84 -11.76 -23.67
C GLN A 44 -12.45 -10.76 -24.66
N VAL A 45 -13.15 -9.73 -24.16
CA VAL A 45 -13.90 -8.76 -24.97
C VAL A 45 -13.21 -7.40 -25.03
N GLY A 46 -12.27 -7.14 -24.11
CA GLY A 46 -11.60 -5.84 -23.97
C GLY A 46 -12.40 -4.88 -23.08
N ILE A 47 -11.81 -3.71 -22.87
CA ILE A 47 -12.43 -2.60 -22.11
C ILE A 47 -12.59 -1.44 -23.09
N ASP A 48 -13.73 -0.72 -23.04
CA ASP A 48 -13.91 0.44 -23.89
C ASP A 48 -13.06 1.65 -23.42
N GLN A 49 -12.94 2.67 -24.26
CA GLN A 49 -12.05 3.80 -23.98
C GLN A 49 -12.52 4.67 -22.79
N ASP A 50 -13.82 4.79 -22.57
CA ASP A 50 -14.38 5.61 -21.50
C ASP A 50 -14.20 4.91 -20.14
N GLU A 51 -14.46 3.60 -20.10
CA GLU A 51 -14.17 2.73 -18.96
C GLU A 51 -12.68 2.73 -18.62
N ALA A 52 -11.81 2.57 -19.61
CA ALA A 52 -10.37 2.61 -19.43
C ALA A 52 -9.88 3.97 -18.90
N ALA A 53 -10.47 5.07 -19.37
CA ALA A 53 -10.15 6.41 -18.88
C ALA A 53 -10.53 6.57 -17.40
N ALA A 54 -11.72 6.12 -17.00
CA ALA A 54 -12.16 6.15 -15.60
C ALA A 54 -11.26 5.28 -14.70
N PHE A 55 -10.83 4.10 -15.18
CA PHE A 55 -9.90 3.25 -14.45
C PHE A 55 -8.55 3.95 -14.24
N LYS A 56 -8.01 4.56 -15.30
CA LYS A 56 -6.74 5.29 -15.25
C LYS A 56 -6.79 6.48 -14.29
N GLU A 57 -7.89 7.22 -14.23
CA GLU A 57 -8.07 8.31 -13.27
C GLU A 57 -8.03 7.83 -11.82
N ASN A 58 -8.69 6.71 -11.53
CA ASN A 58 -8.68 6.12 -10.19
C ASN A 58 -7.30 5.55 -9.81
N LEU A 59 -6.62 4.88 -10.75
CA LEU A 59 -5.25 4.41 -10.55
C LEU A 59 -4.26 5.56 -10.35
N HIS A 60 -4.47 6.68 -11.04
CA HIS A 60 -3.70 7.91 -10.83
C HIS A 60 -3.94 8.50 -9.44
N SER A 61 -5.20 8.53 -9.00
CA SER A 61 -5.56 8.98 -7.65
C SER A 61 -4.91 8.12 -6.56
N ILE A 62 -4.85 6.79 -6.74
CA ILE A 62 -4.11 5.89 -5.84
C ILE A 62 -2.63 6.25 -5.86
N THR A 63 -2.03 6.50 -7.03
CA THR A 63 -0.62 6.88 -7.16
C THR A 63 -0.27 8.10 -6.30
N ILE A 64 -1.08 9.15 -6.39
CA ILE A 64 -0.89 10.39 -5.62
C ILE A 64 -0.94 10.10 -4.11
N ARG A 65 -1.92 9.28 -3.67
CA ARG A 65 -2.04 8.88 -2.25
C ARG A 65 -0.82 8.08 -1.79
N GLN A 66 -0.36 7.13 -2.60
CA GLN A 66 0.82 6.32 -2.30
C GLN A 66 2.08 7.17 -2.18
N ASP A 67 2.35 8.08 -3.12
CA ASP A 67 3.55 8.92 -3.12
C ASP A 67 3.60 9.83 -1.89
N LYS A 68 2.44 10.38 -1.51
CA LYS A 68 2.29 11.15 -0.27
C LYS A 68 2.61 10.29 0.95
N ARG A 69 2.01 9.09 1.06
CA ARG A 69 2.26 8.19 2.19
C ARG A 69 3.71 7.72 2.27
N TYR A 70 4.36 7.42 1.14
CA TYR A 70 5.78 7.10 1.10
C TYR A 70 6.64 8.18 1.73
N THR A 71 6.41 9.43 1.32
CA THR A 71 7.16 10.58 1.82
C THR A 71 6.99 10.71 3.34
N GLN A 72 5.75 10.62 3.82
CA GLN A 72 5.44 10.73 5.24
C GLN A 72 5.99 9.56 6.07
N LEU A 73 5.99 8.34 5.52
CA LEU A 73 6.59 7.16 6.14
C LEU A 73 8.12 7.30 6.23
N ASP A 74 8.76 7.76 5.16
CA ASP A 74 10.22 7.98 5.14
C ASP A 74 10.63 9.05 6.16
N GLU A 75 9.85 10.13 6.29
CA GLU A 75 10.06 11.15 7.32
C GLU A 75 9.89 10.60 8.75
N LEU A 76 8.83 9.82 9.01
CA LEU A 76 8.59 9.19 10.30
C LEU A 76 9.73 8.24 10.68
N ILE A 77 10.14 7.38 9.74
CA ILE A 77 11.23 6.41 9.93
C ILE A 77 12.54 7.15 10.22
N ALA A 78 12.87 8.17 9.40
CA ALA A 78 14.12 8.92 9.55
C ALA A 78 14.17 9.68 10.89
N ARG A 79 13.07 10.32 11.29
CA ARG A 79 12.97 11.02 12.57
C ARG A 79 13.16 10.07 13.75
N ASN A 80 12.42 8.96 13.79
CA ASN A 80 12.49 8.01 14.90
C ASN A 80 13.85 7.30 14.95
N PHE A 81 14.43 6.98 13.79
CA PHE A 81 15.77 6.42 13.72
C PHE A 81 16.86 7.38 14.22
N LYS A 82 16.71 8.69 13.95
CA LYS A 82 17.60 9.72 14.49
C LYS A 82 17.49 9.83 16.02
N ALA A 83 16.28 9.74 16.57
CA ALA A 83 16.06 9.75 18.02
C ALA A 83 16.72 8.55 18.71
N LEU A 84 16.60 7.35 18.13
CA LEU A 84 17.31 6.14 18.60
C LEU A 84 18.83 6.35 18.60
N ARG A 85 19.39 6.85 17.49
CA ARG A 85 20.83 7.08 17.36
C ARG A 85 21.39 8.10 18.34
N LYS A 86 20.55 9.02 18.80
CA LYS A 86 20.92 10.04 19.79
C LYS A 86 20.59 9.62 21.23
N GLU A 87 20.12 8.39 21.43
CA GLU A 87 19.68 7.89 22.74
C GLU A 87 18.54 8.75 23.36
N GLU A 88 17.78 9.45 22.52
CA GLU A 88 16.60 10.22 22.93
C GLU A 88 15.40 9.29 23.24
N THR A 89 15.43 8.06 22.71
CA THR A 89 14.52 6.95 23.02
C THR A 89 15.26 5.62 22.86
N GLU A 90 14.79 4.58 23.55
CA GLU A 90 15.20 3.17 23.34
C GLU A 90 14.11 2.36 22.59
N ASP A 91 12.93 2.96 22.40
CA ASP A 91 11.79 2.33 21.70
C ASP A 91 11.94 2.48 20.18
N ASP A 92 12.17 1.36 19.49
CA ASP A 92 12.32 1.30 18.03
C ASP A 92 11.04 0.91 17.29
N SER A 93 9.91 0.76 18.00
CA SER A 93 8.64 0.29 17.44
C SER A 93 8.21 1.08 16.21
N PHE A 94 8.32 2.41 16.23
CA PHE A 94 7.95 3.25 15.08
C PHE A 94 8.85 3.07 13.87
N VAL A 95 10.13 2.73 14.06
CA VAL A 95 11.03 2.40 12.95
C VAL A 95 10.64 1.05 12.36
N VAL A 96 10.34 0.05 13.21
CA VAL A 96 9.95 -1.29 12.79
C VAL A 96 8.62 -1.25 12.04
N TYR A 97 7.58 -0.67 12.64
CA TYR A 97 6.26 -0.57 12.02
C TYR A 97 6.25 0.33 10.80
N GLY A 98 6.92 1.48 10.85
CA GLY A 98 7.06 2.36 9.68
C GLY A 98 7.67 1.62 8.47
N LYS A 99 8.73 0.82 8.69
CA LYS A 99 9.32 0.00 7.62
C LYS A 99 8.37 -1.07 7.08
N ARG A 100 7.57 -1.70 7.94
CA ARG A 100 6.57 -2.69 7.51
C ARG A 100 5.46 -2.06 6.69
N VAL A 101 4.86 -0.96 7.15
CA VAL A 101 3.86 -0.18 6.38
C VAL A 101 4.44 0.27 5.04
N ARG A 102 5.69 0.73 5.01
CA ARG A 102 6.37 1.11 3.77
C ARG A 102 6.59 -0.06 2.81
N ALA A 103 6.86 -1.27 3.33
CA ALA A 103 6.98 -2.46 2.50
C ALA A 103 5.61 -2.85 1.89
N LEU A 104 4.53 -2.70 2.64
CA LEU A 104 3.16 -2.91 2.14
C LEU A 104 2.81 -1.93 1.01
N GLU A 105 3.23 -0.66 1.10
CA GLU A 105 3.10 0.28 -0.03
C GLU A 105 3.82 -0.21 -1.29
N SER A 106 4.97 -0.89 -1.13
CA SER A 106 5.72 -1.43 -2.26
C SER A 106 4.96 -2.57 -2.92
N GLY A 107 4.31 -3.42 -2.12
CA GLY A 107 3.37 -4.43 -2.61
C GLY A 107 2.21 -3.81 -3.40
N LEU A 108 1.53 -2.82 -2.83
CA LEU A 108 0.42 -2.12 -3.49
C LEU A 108 0.83 -1.46 -4.80
N ARG A 109 2.01 -0.82 -4.81
CA ARG A 109 2.55 -0.21 -6.02
C ARG A 109 2.72 -1.22 -7.15
N THR A 110 3.25 -2.42 -6.84
CA THR A 110 3.38 -3.49 -7.84
C THR A 110 2.03 -3.90 -8.40
N LEU A 111 1.04 -4.12 -7.53
CA LEU A 111 -0.34 -4.47 -7.94
C LEU A 111 -0.95 -3.39 -8.85
N ARG A 112 -0.81 -2.11 -8.47
CA ARG A 112 -1.28 -0.96 -9.27
C ARG A 112 -0.63 -0.91 -10.65
N LEU A 113 0.69 -1.12 -10.74
CA LEU A 113 1.42 -1.11 -12.00
C LEU A 113 0.95 -2.26 -12.91
N PHE A 114 0.74 -3.45 -12.36
CA PHE A 114 0.23 -4.59 -13.13
C PHE A 114 -1.18 -4.32 -13.66
N LEU A 115 -2.03 -3.73 -12.82
CA LEU A 115 -3.39 -3.40 -13.24
C LEU A 115 -3.40 -2.29 -14.31
N THR A 116 -2.49 -1.32 -14.23
CA THR A 116 -2.32 -0.30 -15.28
C THR A 116 -1.94 -0.96 -16.61
N GLU A 117 -0.97 -1.87 -16.59
CA GLU A 117 -0.53 -2.64 -17.77
C GLU A 117 -1.67 -3.50 -18.35
N VAL A 118 -2.49 -4.11 -17.48
CA VAL A 118 -3.67 -4.89 -17.88
C VAL A 118 -4.70 -3.99 -18.56
N VAL A 119 -5.05 -2.85 -17.98
CA VAL A 119 -6.01 -1.90 -18.56
C VAL A 119 -5.50 -1.41 -19.93
N ASP A 120 -4.23 -1.04 -20.03
CA ASP A 120 -3.61 -0.63 -21.29
C ASP A 120 -3.68 -1.71 -22.37
N THR A 121 -3.46 -2.97 -21.99
CA THR A 121 -3.51 -4.11 -22.92
C THR A 121 -4.95 -4.42 -23.34
N LEU A 122 -5.91 -4.38 -22.41
CA LEU A 122 -7.32 -4.66 -22.69
C LEU A 122 -8.01 -3.55 -23.49
N THR A 123 -7.49 -2.32 -23.43
CA THR A 123 -7.95 -1.20 -24.27
C THR A 123 -7.41 -1.34 -25.70
N ASN A 124 -6.19 -1.88 -25.86
CA ASN A 124 -5.55 -2.08 -27.15
C ASN A 124 -5.81 -3.52 -27.64
N THR A 125 -6.92 -3.72 -28.34
CA THR A 125 -7.40 -5.02 -28.89
C THR A 125 -6.44 -5.72 -29.87
N SER A 126 -5.22 -5.21 -30.10
CA SER A 126 -4.26 -5.68 -31.10
C SER A 126 -3.23 -6.71 -30.61
N GLY A 127 -3.41 -7.29 -29.42
CA GLY A 127 -2.84 -8.60 -29.10
C GLY A 127 -1.66 -8.59 -28.13
N GLU A 128 -1.95 -8.99 -26.89
CA GLU A 128 -1.04 -9.68 -25.96
C GLU A 128 -1.86 -10.28 -24.78
N HIS A 129 -3.07 -10.82 -25.05
CA HIS A 129 -4.01 -11.29 -24.01
C HIS A 129 -3.43 -12.39 -23.09
N THR A 130 -2.44 -13.16 -23.56
CA THR A 130 -1.72 -14.14 -22.73
C THR A 130 -1.02 -13.49 -21.54
N ARG A 131 -0.46 -12.29 -21.73
CA ARG A 131 0.22 -11.55 -20.66
C ARG A 131 -0.77 -10.98 -19.64
N VAL A 132 -1.99 -10.67 -20.05
CA VAL A 132 -3.06 -10.21 -19.15
C VAL A 132 -3.42 -11.30 -18.15
N ALA A 133 -3.62 -12.54 -18.61
CA ALA A 133 -3.94 -13.67 -17.74
C ALA A 133 -2.85 -13.94 -16.69
N ASP A 134 -1.58 -13.91 -17.09
CA ASP A 134 -0.45 -14.09 -16.17
C ASP A 134 -0.39 -12.98 -15.12
N ARG A 135 -0.62 -11.72 -15.53
CA ARG A 135 -0.63 -10.56 -14.63
C ARG A 135 -1.77 -10.62 -13.64
N LEU A 136 -2.98 -10.99 -14.08
CA LEU A 136 -4.15 -11.14 -13.22
C LEU A 136 -3.97 -12.32 -12.26
N GLY A 137 -3.44 -13.46 -12.71
CA GLY A 137 -3.16 -14.60 -11.83
C GLY A 137 -2.10 -14.29 -10.76
N TYR A 138 -1.06 -13.54 -11.10
CA TYR A 138 -0.12 -13.02 -10.09
C TYR A 138 -0.82 -12.04 -9.14
N PHE A 139 -1.64 -11.13 -9.68
CA PHE A 139 -2.36 -10.13 -8.90
C PHE A 139 -3.22 -10.81 -7.83
N GLU A 140 -4.04 -11.79 -8.20
CA GLU A 140 -4.92 -12.52 -7.27
C GLU A 140 -4.12 -13.16 -6.13
N LYS A 141 -3.03 -13.85 -6.45
CA LYS A 141 -2.18 -14.47 -5.42
C LYS A 141 -1.59 -13.41 -4.49
N ARG A 142 -0.99 -12.36 -5.06
CA ARG A 142 -0.25 -11.37 -4.27
C ARG A 142 -1.19 -10.44 -3.50
N SER A 143 -2.39 -10.14 -3.99
CA SER A 143 -3.37 -9.33 -3.27
C SER A 143 -3.84 -10.02 -1.99
N MET A 144 -4.10 -11.34 -2.04
CA MET A 144 -4.45 -12.12 -0.84
C MET A 144 -3.32 -12.15 0.20
N GLU A 145 -2.08 -12.40 -0.24
CA GLU A 145 -0.92 -12.36 0.65
C GLU A 145 -0.76 -10.97 1.30
N LEU A 146 -0.90 -9.91 0.50
CA LEU A 146 -0.75 -8.54 0.95
C LEU A 146 -1.87 -8.12 1.91
N GLU A 147 -3.12 -8.53 1.65
CA GLU A 147 -4.24 -8.31 2.56
C GLU A 147 -3.99 -8.98 3.92
N ALA A 148 -3.53 -10.23 3.92
CA ALA A 148 -3.19 -10.93 5.15
C ALA A 148 -2.06 -10.23 5.93
N GLU A 149 -1.00 -9.78 5.23
CA GLU A 149 0.08 -9.00 5.83
C GLU A 149 -0.42 -7.67 6.44
N MET A 150 -1.35 -6.97 5.76
CA MET A 150 -1.97 -5.73 6.22
C MET A 150 -2.83 -5.94 7.47
N LEU A 151 -3.70 -6.95 7.45
CA LEU A 151 -4.59 -7.26 8.59
C LEU A 151 -3.79 -7.67 9.83
N LEU A 152 -2.77 -8.52 9.65
CA LEU A 152 -1.87 -8.90 10.74
C LEU A 152 -1.18 -7.68 11.35
N LEU A 153 -0.69 -6.77 10.50
CA LEU A 153 -0.04 -5.55 10.97
C LEU A 153 -1.02 -4.65 11.75
N GLN A 154 -2.24 -4.46 11.26
CA GLN A 154 -3.29 -3.70 11.96
C GLN A 154 -3.62 -4.30 13.33
N GLU A 155 -3.67 -5.63 13.45
CA GLU A 155 -3.89 -6.31 14.73
C GLU A 155 -2.73 -6.11 15.71
N GLU A 156 -1.49 -6.14 15.20
CA GLU A 156 -0.31 -5.87 16.01
C GLU A 156 -0.28 -4.43 16.51
N THR A 157 -0.50 -3.44 15.63
CA THR A 157 -0.48 -2.01 16.01
C THR A 157 -1.68 -1.60 16.87
N ALA A 158 -2.79 -2.35 16.81
CA ALA A 158 -3.92 -2.17 17.70
C ALA A 158 -3.57 -2.50 19.18
N LYS A 159 -2.65 -3.45 19.41
CA LYS A 159 -2.25 -3.91 20.76
C LYS A 159 -1.34 -2.94 21.53
N PHE A 160 -0.86 -1.86 20.90
CA PHE A 160 -0.03 -0.83 21.55
C PHE A 160 -0.83 0.16 22.41
N TYR A 161 -1.92 -0.29 23.03
CA TYR A 161 -2.79 0.51 23.91
C TYR A 161 -2.97 -0.16 25.27
#